data_AF-A0AAI8VM25-F1
#
_entry.id   AF-A0AAI8VM25-F1
#
_cell.length_a   1.000
_cell.length_b   1.000
_cell.length_c   1.000
_cell.angle_alpha   90.00
_cell.angle_beta   90.00
_cell.angle_gamma   90.00
#
_symmetry.space_group_name_H-M   'P 1'
#
loop_
_entity.id
_entity.type
_entity.pdbx_description
1 polymer ?
#
loop_
_entity_poly.entity_id
_entity_poly.type
_entity_poly.pdbx_seq_one_letter_code
_entity_poly.pdbx_strand_id
1 'polypeptide(L)'
;MKAQTSTRPDIVARKKLGLDWSPAQRNAYLKDVKVVDIKRLDQPYPVDDHYVAGTPKAREQWSDYWHEKPMKDRRYRHGIRPKILDLDESRLQYIIPQSESVIFRDADTKELVMVVLRSFMPDEGVRGTMVELCKDILKARRNDRREDPGMLVHFGYTCGSRHDPQIQLAAPCVRLNTVAKQQSEEQLNIRAQGMAGLTWNMMKSRLPLEITATYNDMIEAYDLPRMDMGRDDDAFTFQLKGQDVTFQGLELPPPSGLSAINYARHTHTETNGDNWIVACTCNAPDDPTKGGNFYIASYGIMMEPATNTVSAWHPPDYHGTSLYEMTEGPERRAGYEIRTELQHRHGVRNVKSIEECTEELCLARRTTQDERTETSAGSCKKEHTDEVFPPLENGSCIQNKTVGITMPASRHIRMVGQHRMQ
;
A
#
# COMPACT_ATOMS: atom_id res chain seq x y z
N MET A 1 -16.54 -45.98 -23.34
CA MET A 1 -16.95 -44.58 -23.01
C MET A 1 -15.82 -43.64 -23.38
N LYS A 2 -16.07 -42.45 -23.94
CA LYS A 2 -15.05 -41.40 -24.02
C LYS A 2 -15.06 -40.65 -22.68
N ALA A 3 -13.91 -40.55 -22.01
CA ALA A 3 -13.81 -39.74 -20.81
C ALA A 3 -13.98 -38.26 -21.16
N GLN A 4 -14.91 -37.56 -20.49
CA GLN A 4 -14.93 -36.10 -20.52
C GLN A 4 -13.74 -35.62 -19.69
N THR A 5 -12.68 -35.17 -20.35
CA THR A 5 -11.57 -34.47 -19.70
C THR A 5 -12.06 -33.13 -19.17
N SER A 6 -12.43 -33.11 -17.88
CA SER A 6 -12.73 -31.88 -17.17
C SER A 6 -11.57 -30.90 -17.34
N THR A 7 -11.86 -29.70 -17.87
CA THR A 7 -10.81 -28.70 -18.12
C THR A 7 -10.33 -28.16 -16.78
N ARG A 8 -9.00 -28.16 -16.55
CA ARG A 8 -8.41 -27.69 -15.28
C ARG A 8 -8.93 -26.28 -14.94
N PRO A 9 -9.32 -26.00 -13.67
CA PRO A 9 -9.84 -24.68 -13.27
C PRO A 9 -8.89 -23.53 -13.59
N ASP A 10 -7.58 -23.72 -13.47
CA ASP A 10 -6.58 -22.68 -13.75
C ASP A 10 -6.52 -22.31 -15.24
N ILE A 11 -6.71 -23.26 -16.17
CA ILE A 11 -6.79 -23.01 -17.61
C ILE A 11 -8.04 -22.19 -17.94
N VAL A 12 -9.17 -22.53 -17.33
CA VAL A 12 -10.43 -21.76 -17.49
C VAL A 12 -10.27 -20.35 -16.93
N ALA A 13 -9.64 -20.22 -15.76
CA ALA A 13 -9.38 -18.93 -15.12
C ALA A 13 -8.42 -18.04 -15.91
N ARG A 14 -7.29 -18.56 -16.39
CA ARG A 14 -6.34 -17.84 -17.27
C ARG A 14 -7.05 -17.22 -18.47
N LYS A 15 -7.79 -18.04 -19.23
CA LYS A 15 -8.53 -17.60 -20.42
C LYS A 15 -9.62 -16.58 -20.09
N LYS A 16 -10.37 -16.76 -18.98
CA LYS A 16 -11.43 -15.82 -18.60
C LYS A 16 -10.87 -14.48 -18.15
N LEU A 17 -9.82 -14.49 -17.32
CA LEU A 17 -9.27 -13.29 -16.69
C LEU A 17 -8.23 -12.59 -17.55
N GLY A 18 -7.72 -13.24 -18.61
CA GLY A 18 -6.65 -12.70 -19.44
C GLY A 18 -5.37 -12.54 -18.64
N LEU A 19 -4.81 -13.66 -18.17
CA LEU A 19 -3.57 -13.71 -17.40
C LEU A 19 -2.34 -13.96 -18.29
N ASP A 20 -2.56 -14.49 -19.49
CA ASP A 20 -1.57 -15.01 -20.43
C ASP A 20 -1.78 -14.45 -21.84
N TRP A 21 -2.15 -13.16 -21.96
CA TRP A 21 -2.28 -12.51 -23.26
C TRP A 21 -0.92 -12.37 -23.96
N SER A 22 -0.87 -12.79 -25.22
CA SER A 22 0.27 -12.52 -26.10
C SER A 22 0.46 -11.02 -26.33
N PRO A 23 1.68 -10.57 -26.70
CA PRO A 23 1.93 -9.18 -27.08
C PRO A 23 0.98 -8.67 -28.18
N ALA A 24 0.55 -9.54 -29.10
CA ALA A 24 -0.42 -9.18 -30.14
C ALA A 24 -1.82 -8.87 -29.56
N GLN A 25 -2.32 -9.67 -28.60
CA GLN A 25 -3.60 -9.42 -27.94
C GLN A 25 -3.55 -8.14 -27.10
N ARG A 26 -2.48 -7.93 -26.34
CA ARG A 26 -2.24 -6.70 -25.58
C ARG A 26 -2.21 -5.47 -26.47
N ASN A 27 -1.44 -5.52 -27.56
CA ASN A 27 -1.27 -4.39 -28.46
C ASN A 27 -2.57 -4.10 -29.24
N ALA A 28 -3.39 -5.12 -29.53
CA ALA A 28 -4.74 -4.93 -30.07
C ALA A 28 -5.66 -4.23 -29.06
N TYR A 29 -5.71 -4.69 -27.80
CA TYR A 29 -6.48 -4.05 -26.74
C TYR A 29 -6.05 -2.59 -26.48
N LEU A 30 -4.75 -2.31 -26.42
CA LEU A 30 -4.22 -0.97 -26.22
C LEU A 30 -4.45 -0.03 -27.42
N LYS A 31 -4.66 -0.55 -28.64
CA LYS A 31 -4.94 0.26 -29.83
C LYS A 31 -6.30 0.97 -29.74
N ASP A 32 -7.26 0.35 -29.06
CA ASP A 32 -8.61 0.89 -28.90
C ASP A 32 -8.71 1.83 -27.67
N VAL A 33 -7.63 2.01 -26.91
CA VAL A 33 -7.52 2.98 -25.81
C VAL A 33 -7.11 4.34 -26.37
N LYS A 34 -7.78 5.40 -25.91
CA LYS A 34 -7.50 6.78 -26.31
C LYS A 34 -6.06 7.17 -25.96
N VAL A 35 -5.31 7.73 -26.91
CA VAL A 35 -4.00 8.35 -26.64
C VAL A 35 -4.14 9.87 -26.66
N VAL A 36 -3.52 10.54 -25.69
CA VAL A 36 -3.47 12.00 -25.57
C VAL A 36 -2.02 12.44 -25.38
N ASP A 37 -1.51 13.21 -26.34
CA ASP A 37 -0.27 13.97 -26.15
C ASP A 37 -0.59 15.18 -25.27
N ILE A 38 0.11 15.33 -24.14
CA ILE A 38 -0.15 16.39 -23.14
C ILE A 38 1.16 17.05 -22.72
N LYS A 39 1.18 18.39 -22.64
CA LYS A 39 2.40 19.11 -22.28
C LYS A 39 2.62 19.09 -20.77
N ARG A 40 3.86 18.93 -20.31
CA ARG A 40 4.25 19.23 -18.92
C ARG A 40 3.96 20.71 -18.57
N LEU A 41 3.51 20.96 -17.34
CA LEU A 41 3.30 22.31 -16.81
C LEU A 41 4.61 22.91 -16.26
N ASP A 42 4.78 24.23 -16.44
CA ASP A 42 5.90 24.99 -15.86
C ASP A 42 5.87 25.03 -14.31
N GLN A 43 4.68 24.86 -13.72
CA GLN A 43 4.47 24.66 -12.29
C GLN A 43 3.39 23.59 -12.08
N PRO A 44 3.56 22.63 -11.15
CA PRO A 44 2.59 21.58 -10.94
C PRO A 44 1.24 22.14 -10.46
N TYR A 45 0.14 21.58 -10.95
CA TYR A 45 -1.19 21.88 -10.43
C TYR A 45 -2.03 20.60 -10.23
N PRO A 46 -2.56 20.32 -9.02
CA PRO A 46 -2.46 21.11 -7.78
C PRO A 46 -1.03 21.26 -7.24
N VAL A 47 -0.71 22.43 -6.68
CA VAL A 47 0.68 22.81 -6.33
C VAL A 47 1.31 21.93 -5.24
N ASP A 48 2.65 21.82 -5.28
CA ASP A 48 3.45 21.07 -4.32
C ASP A 48 3.18 21.47 -2.85
N ASP A 49 3.34 20.50 -1.95
CA ASP A 49 3.09 20.58 -0.52
C ASP A 49 1.73 21.14 -0.10
N HIS A 50 0.68 20.82 -0.85
CA HIS A 50 -0.70 21.16 -0.51
C HIS A 50 -1.63 19.94 -0.64
N TYR A 51 -2.46 19.73 0.38
CA TYR A 51 -3.65 18.88 0.27
C TYR A 51 -4.73 19.60 -0.55
N VAL A 52 -5.63 18.83 -1.15
CA VAL A 52 -6.70 19.36 -2.01
C VAL A 52 -8.03 18.78 -1.56
N ALA A 53 -9.05 19.63 -1.41
CA ALA A 53 -10.42 19.21 -1.18
C ALA A 53 -11.22 19.23 -2.48
N GLY A 54 -12.06 18.21 -2.71
CA GLY A 54 -13.01 18.19 -3.85
C GLY A 54 -14.21 19.12 -3.64
N THR A 55 -14.55 19.41 -2.38
CA THR A 55 -15.65 20.34 -2.00
C THR A 55 -15.20 21.28 -0.88
N PRO A 56 -15.78 22.49 -0.77
CA PRO A 56 -15.54 23.38 0.38
C PRO A 56 -15.88 22.71 1.72
N LYS A 57 -16.91 21.84 1.73
CA LYS A 57 -17.29 21.01 2.89
C LYS A 57 -16.16 20.06 3.30
N ALA A 58 -15.52 19.36 2.36
CA ALA A 58 -14.34 18.55 2.66
C ALA A 58 -13.21 19.40 3.25
N ARG A 59 -12.96 20.62 2.74
CA ARG A 59 -11.94 21.52 3.31
C ARG A 59 -12.27 21.92 4.74
N GLU A 60 -13.51 22.28 5.04
CA GLU A 60 -13.99 22.63 6.38
C GLU A 60 -13.81 21.45 7.35
N GLN A 61 -14.40 20.29 7.03
CA GLN A 61 -14.30 19.07 7.84
C GLN A 61 -12.85 18.67 8.16
N TRP A 62 -11.93 18.74 7.19
CA TRP A 62 -10.53 18.41 7.41
C TRP A 62 -9.75 19.49 8.16
N SER A 63 -10.12 20.77 8.02
CA SER A 63 -9.53 21.88 8.79
C SER A 63 -9.85 21.74 10.27
N ASP A 64 -11.12 21.55 10.61
CA ASP A 64 -11.60 21.37 11.99
C ASP A 64 -10.98 20.12 12.64
N TYR A 65 -10.99 19.01 11.91
CA TYR A 65 -10.41 17.76 12.36
C TYR A 65 -8.89 17.86 12.62
N TRP A 66 -8.16 18.62 11.80
CA TRP A 66 -6.73 18.87 12.02
C TRP A 66 -6.45 19.87 13.14
N HIS A 67 -7.37 20.80 13.40
CA HIS A 67 -7.33 21.68 14.57
C HIS A 67 -7.57 20.89 15.87
N GLU A 68 -8.59 20.01 15.91
CA GLU A 68 -8.80 19.05 17.01
C GLU A 68 -7.62 18.09 17.20
N LYS A 69 -6.93 17.70 16.11
CA LYS A 69 -5.98 16.57 16.08
C LYS A 69 -4.63 16.93 15.41
N PRO A 70 -3.75 17.67 16.12
CA PRO A 70 -2.38 17.91 15.69
C PRO A 70 -1.61 16.61 15.44
N MET A 71 -0.53 16.69 14.65
CA MET A 71 0.27 15.52 14.29
C MET A 71 0.91 14.86 15.51
N LYS A 72 0.94 13.53 15.54
CA LYS A 72 1.47 12.76 16.68
C LYS A 72 3.00 12.75 16.68
N ASP A 73 3.59 12.50 15.51
CA ASP A 73 5.04 12.63 15.34
C ASP A 73 5.45 14.06 14.99
N ARG A 74 5.74 14.88 16.00
CA ARG A 74 6.22 16.26 15.83
C ARG A 74 7.55 16.38 15.07
N ARG A 75 8.28 15.28 14.83
CA ARG A 75 9.50 15.29 14.00
C ARG A 75 9.16 15.34 12.51
N TYR A 76 8.00 14.81 12.12
CA TYR A 76 7.48 14.96 10.77
C TYR A 76 7.02 16.41 10.58
N ARG A 77 7.59 17.12 9.61
CA ARG A 77 7.22 18.51 9.22
C ARG A 77 7.09 19.48 10.41
N HIS A 78 7.91 19.31 11.46
CA HIS A 78 7.87 20.08 12.70
C HIS A 78 6.50 20.09 13.42
N GLY A 79 5.64 19.08 13.17
CA GLY A 79 4.27 19.00 13.68
C GLY A 79 3.22 19.80 12.88
N ILE A 80 3.64 20.50 11.83
CA ILE A 80 2.78 21.30 10.95
C ILE A 80 2.24 20.43 9.81
N ARG A 81 0.92 20.51 9.55
CA ARG A 81 0.27 19.86 8.41
C ARG A 81 0.36 20.77 7.16
N PRO A 82 0.51 20.22 5.95
CA PRO A 82 0.35 20.98 4.71
C PRO A 82 -1.05 21.62 4.63
N LYS A 83 -1.16 22.77 3.96
CA LYS A 83 -2.43 23.48 3.81
C LYS A 83 -3.42 22.69 2.93
N ILE A 84 -4.71 22.97 3.08
CA ILE A 84 -5.76 22.50 2.17
C ILE A 84 -6.07 23.61 1.16
N LEU A 85 -6.11 23.27 -0.12
CA LEU A 85 -6.63 24.10 -1.20
C LEU A 85 -8.01 23.60 -1.64
N ASP A 86 -8.87 24.53 -2.06
CA ASP A 86 -9.99 24.20 -2.94
C ASP A 86 -9.43 23.92 -4.35
N LEU A 87 -10.04 22.99 -5.08
CA LEU A 87 -9.68 22.70 -6.46
C LEU A 87 -10.20 23.80 -7.40
N ASP A 88 -9.35 24.25 -8.32
CA ASP A 88 -9.66 25.15 -9.43
C ASP A 88 -9.46 24.36 -10.73
N GLU A 89 -10.55 23.79 -11.23
CA GLU A 89 -10.54 22.93 -12.42
C GLU A 89 -10.12 23.68 -13.70
N SER A 90 -10.21 25.02 -13.72
CA SER A 90 -9.76 25.84 -14.87
C SER A 90 -8.25 25.79 -15.10
N ARG A 91 -7.50 25.29 -14.10
CA ARG A 91 -6.04 25.10 -14.14
C ARG A 91 -5.62 23.66 -14.47
N LEU A 92 -6.56 22.74 -14.64
CA LEU A 92 -6.29 21.40 -15.14
C LEU A 92 -6.25 21.41 -16.67
N GLN A 93 -5.31 20.68 -17.26
CA GLN A 93 -5.30 20.44 -18.70
C GLN A 93 -6.21 19.27 -19.10
N TYR A 94 -6.48 18.35 -18.17
CA TYR A 94 -7.30 17.18 -18.44
C TYR A 94 -8.01 16.64 -17.18
N ILE A 95 -9.27 16.27 -17.32
CA ILE A 95 -10.04 15.49 -16.33
C ILE A 95 -10.43 14.17 -16.97
N ILE A 96 -10.00 13.04 -16.40
CA ILE A 96 -10.33 11.69 -16.87
C ILE A 96 -11.60 11.23 -16.13
N PRO A 97 -12.77 11.22 -16.79
CA PRO A 97 -14.01 10.81 -16.15
C PRO A 97 -13.99 9.33 -15.78
N GLN A 98 -14.85 8.91 -14.85
CA GLN A 98 -14.95 7.53 -14.37
C GLN A 98 -15.09 6.47 -15.48
N SER A 99 -15.65 6.84 -16.62
CA SER A 99 -15.89 5.98 -17.79
C SER A 99 -14.73 5.90 -18.79
N GLU A 100 -13.75 6.82 -18.75
CA GLU A 100 -12.72 6.91 -19.78
C GLU A 100 -11.45 6.12 -19.41
N SER A 101 -10.97 5.33 -20.38
CA SER A 101 -9.62 4.74 -20.40
C SER A 101 -8.74 5.53 -21.37
N VAL A 102 -7.53 5.88 -20.95
CA VAL A 102 -6.66 6.82 -21.66
C VAL A 102 -5.18 6.55 -21.36
N ILE A 103 -4.33 6.83 -22.35
CA ILE A 103 -2.88 6.78 -22.30
C ILE A 103 -2.37 8.19 -22.57
N PHE A 104 -1.61 8.76 -21.63
CA PHE A 104 -0.94 10.04 -21.82
C PHE A 104 0.51 9.85 -22.22
N ARG A 105 0.96 10.61 -23.21
CA ARG A 105 2.38 10.80 -23.54
C ARG A 105 2.74 12.27 -23.43
N ASP A 106 3.98 12.57 -23.06
CA ASP A 106 4.44 13.96 -23.03
C ASP A 106 4.44 14.53 -24.47
N ALA A 107 3.92 15.73 -24.64
CA ALA A 107 3.73 16.33 -25.95
C ALA A 107 5.07 16.61 -26.68
N ASP A 108 6.15 16.82 -25.96
CA ASP A 108 7.46 17.21 -26.49
C ASP A 108 8.41 15.99 -26.62
N THR A 109 8.47 15.09 -25.63
CA THR A 109 9.37 13.90 -25.65
C THR A 109 8.71 12.63 -26.18
N LYS A 110 7.38 12.55 -26.19
CA LYS A 110 6.56 11.34 -26.48
C LYS A 110 6.75 10.17 -25.50
N GLU A 111 7.44 10.38 -24.39
CA GLU A 111 7.56 9.39 -23.30
C GLU A 111 6.20 9.15 -22.66
N LEU A 112 6.02 7.97 -22.05
CA LEU A 112 4.76 7.57 -21.43
C LEU A 112 4.61 8.29 -20.07
N VAL A 113 3.51 9.00 -19.85
CA VAL A 113 3.30 9.81 -18.63
C VAL A 113 2.39 9.11 -17.64
N MET A 114 1.23 8.67 -18.12
CA MET A 114 0.22 8.02 -17.31
C MET A 114 -0.60 7.05 -18.16
N VAL A 115 -0.98 5.91 -17.61
CA VAL A 115 -1.98 5.00 -18.20
C VAL A 115 -3.15 4.86 -17.24
N VAL A 116 -4.38 4.88 -17.76
CA VAL A 116 -5.61 4.59 -17.03
C VAL A 116 -6.47 3.64 -17.85
N LEU A 117 -6.79 2.48 -17.29
CA LEU A 117 -7.68 1.49 -17.90
C LEU A 117 -8.84 1.20 -16.94
N ARG A 118 -10.07 1.53 -17.35
CA ARG A 118 -11.31 1.20 -16.62
C ARG A 118 -11.74 -0.24 -16.97
N SER A 119 -12.63 -0.81 -16.16
CA SER A 119 -13.12 -2.20 -16.30
C SER A 119 -12.00 -3.26 -16.39
N PHE A 120 -10.90 -3.06 -15.66
CA PHE A 120 -9.67 -3.84 -15.76
C PHE A 120 -9.84 -5.35 -15.49
N MET A 121 -10.55 -5.68 -14.41
CA MET A 121 -10.96 -7.05 -14.06
C MET A 121 -12.28 -7.43 -14.75
N PRO A 122 -12.35 -8.53 -15.52
CA PRO A 122 -13.57 -9.00 -16.18
C PRO A 122 -14.44 -9.93 -15.29
N ASP A 123 -14.17 -10.01 -13.98
CA ASP A 123 -14.94 -10.83 -13.03
C ASP A 123 -15.16 -10.06 -11.73
N GLU A 124 -16.42 -9.62 -11.52
CA GLU A 124 -16.85 -8.88 -10.33
C GLU A 124 -16.77 -9.70 -9.03
N GLY A 125 -16.85 -11.04 -9.12
CA GLY A 125 -16.65 -11.92 -7.97
C GLY A 125 -15.20 -11.93 -7.52
N VAL A 126 -14.25 -11.96 -8.47
CA VAL A 126 -12.81 -11.81 -8.20
C VAL A 126 -12.51 -10.45 -7.58
N ARG A 127 -13.07 -9.37 -8.13
CA ARG A 127 -12.96 -8.01 -7.56
C ARG A 127 -13.48 -7.97 -6.12
N GLY A 128 -14.64 -8.57 -5.85
CA GLY A 128 -15.21 -8.69 -4.50
C GLY A 128 -14.28 -9.41 -3.51
N THR A 129 -13.73 -10.57 -3.89
CA THR A 129 -12.75 -11.30 -3.07
C THR A 129 -11.49 -10.48 -2.78
N MET A 130 -11.01 -9.68 -3.74
CA MET A 130 -9.88 -8.76 -3.50
C MET A 130 -10.23 -7.64 -2.52
N VAL A 131 -11.43 -7.05 -2.59
CA VAL A 131 -11.87 -6.00 -1.65
C VAL A 131 -11.86 -6.51 -0.21
N GLU A 132 -12.41 -7.70 0.06
CA GLU A 132 -12.41 -8.26 1.42
C GLU A 132 -11.01 -8.67 1.90
N LEU A 133 -10.18 -9.23 1.02
CA LEU A 133 -8.79 -9.54 1.34
C LEU A 133 -7.98 -8.28 1.67
N CYS A 134 -8.14 -7.19 0.93
CA CYS A 134 -7.50 -5.92 1.25
C CYS A 134 -7.94 -5.38 2.62
N LYS A 135 -9.22 -5.53 2.99
CA LYS A 135 -9.71 -5.22 4.34
C LYS A 135 -9.06 -6.11 5.41
N ASP A 136 -8.80 -7.39 5.13
CA ASP A 136 -8.09 -8.27 6.05
C ASP A 136 -6.62 -7.86 6.25
N ILE A 137 -5.92 -7.53 5.16
CA ILE A 137 -4.54 -7.00 5.18
C ILE A 137 -4.49 -5.69 6.00
N LEU A 138 -5.44 -4.77 5.79
CA LEU A 138 -5.60 -3.53 6.56
C LEU A 138 -5.73 -3.75 8.07
N LYS A 139 -6.55 -4.71 8.50
CA LYS A 139 -6.74 -5.06 9.92
C LYS A 139 -5.45 -5.63 10.52
N ALA A 140 -4.74 -6.47 9.76
CA ALA A 140 -3.61 -7.27 10.24
C ALA A 140 -2.24 -6.57 10.16
N ARG A 141 -2.13 -5.42 9.49
CA ARG A 141 -0.86 -4.71 9.25
C ARG A 141 -0.82 -3.35 9.95
N ARG A 142 0.39 -2.80 10.12
CA ARG A 142 0.62 -1.51 10.78
C ARG A 142 0.57 -0.38 9.76
N ASN A 143 -0.27 0.64 9.97
CA ASN A 143 -0.27 1.84 9.11
C ASN A 143 1.13 2.49 9.08
N ASP A 144 1.70 2.57 7.87
CA ASP A 144 3.02 3.13 7.53
C ASP A 144 3.01 4.67 7.50
N ARG A 145 1.92 5.30 7.05
CA ARG A 145 1.78 6.76 6.93
C ARG A 145 0.75 7.29 7.93
N ARG A 146 1.15 7.31 9.20
CA ARG A 146 0.26 7.57 10.36
C ARG A 146 -0.27 8.99 10.51
N GLU A 147 0.35 9.96 9.84
CA GLU A 147 -0.04 11.38 9.90
C GLU A 147 -0.87 11.82 8.69
N ASP A 148 -0.85 11.05 7.61
CA ASP A 148 -1.69 11.26 6.44
C ASP A 148 -3.14 10.75 6.71
N PRO A 149 -4.15 11.30 6.03
CA PRO A 149 -5.52 10.75 6.00
C PRO A 149 -5.58 9.27 5.60
N GLY A 150 -6.54 8.52 6.15
CA GLY A 150 -6.78 7.11 5.84
C GLY A 150 -5.73 6.16 6.41
N MET A 151 -5.41 5.10 5.66
CA MET A 151 -4.38 4.11 6.02
C MET A 151 -3.44 3.82 4.84
N LEU A 152 -2.29 3.20 5.14
CA LEU A 152 -1.34 2.64 4.18
C LEU A 152 -0.63 1.43 4.82
N VAL A 153 -0.65 0.24 4.21
CA VAL A 153 -0.02 -0.96 4.81
C VAL A 153 0.67 -1.86 3.80
N HIS A 154 1.89 -2.32 4.08
CA HIS A 154 2.61 -3.29 3.23
C HIS A 154 2.16 -4.75 3.44
N PHE A 155 2.39 -5.61 2.44
CA PHE A 155 2.26 -7.07 2.48
C PHE A 155 3.33 -7.73 1.59
N GLY A 156 3.66 -9.02 1.78
CA GLY A 156 4.84 -9.60 1.10
C GLY A 156 6.15 -9.02 1.64
N TYR A 157 7.21 -9.00 0.83
CA TYR A 157 8.53 -8.58 1.29
C TYR A 157 8.66 -7.08 1.51
N THR A 158 9.50 -6.67 2.44
CA THR A 158 9.77 -5.27 2.78
C THR A 158 11.22 -5.12 3.24
N CYS A 159 11.80 -3.92 3.07
CA CYS A 159 13.16 -3.58 3.50
C CYS A 159 13.27 -3.39 5.04
N GLY A 160 12.69 -4.30 5.83
CA GLY A 160 13.00 -4.45 7.25
C GLY A 160 12.65 -3.26 8.13
N SER A 161 13.49 -3.05 9.15
CA SER A 161 13.48 -1.89 10.04
C SER A 161 14.37 -0.78 9.49
N ARG A 162 14.16 0.48 9.88
CA ARG A 162 15.10 1.57 9.53
C ARG A 162 16.43 1.51 10.28
N HIS A 163 16.49 0.80 11.41
CA HIS A 163 17.72 0.55 12.16
C HIS A 163 18.37 -0.81 11.82
N ASP A 164 17.69 -1.62 11.00
CA ASP A 164 18.10 -2.96 10.61
C ASP A 164 17.40 -3.31 9.27
N PRO A 165 17.95 -2.83 8.13
CA PRO A 165 17.27 -2.87 6.84
C PRO A 165 17.55 -4.19 6.11
N GLN A 166 16.84 -5.24 6.49
CA GLN A 166 16.89 -6.57 5.86
C GLN A 166 15.61 -6.89 5.07
N ILE A 167 15.68 -7.73 4.03
CA ILE A 167 14.49 -8.17 3.28
C ILE A 167 13.70 -9.19 4.12
N GLN A 168 12.49 -8.82 4.53
CA GLN A 168 11.62 -9.67 5.36
C GLN A 168 10.14 -9.41 5.10
N LEU A 169 9.28 -10.37 5.42
CA LEU A 169 7.82 -10.21 5.28
C LEU A 169 7.28 -9.02 6.11
N ALA A 170 6.24 -8.38 5.60
CA ALA A 170 5.62 -7.21 6.19
C ALA A 170 5.05 -7.51 7.59
N ALA A 171 5.66 -6.93 8.62
CA ALA A 171 5.33 -7.25 10.01
C ALA A 171 3.85 -6.98 10.38
N PRO A 172 3.17 -7.93 11.05
CA PRO A 172 1.80 -7.73 11.51
C PRO A 172 1.69 -6.68 12.63
N CYS A 173 0.48 -6.13 12.81
CA CYS A 173 0.16 -5.23 13.91
C CYS A 173 0.01 -5.94 15.27
N VAL A 174 -0.09 -7.27 15.27
CA VAL A 174 -0.32 -8.12 16.46
C VAL A 174 0.88 -9.03 16.76
N ARG A 175 1.07 -9.38 18.04
CA ARG A 175 2.07 -10.40 18.44
C ARG A 175 1.59 -11.80 18.06
N LEU A 176 2.39 -12.52 17.25
CA LEU A 176 2.18 -13.90 16.82
C LEU A 176 2.52 -14.93 17.92
N ASN A 177 2.01 -14.72 19.13
CA ASN A 177 2.39 -15.49 20.33
C ASN A 177 1.60 -16.80 20.53
N THR A 178 0.88 -17.28 19.51
CA THR A 178 0.18 -18.58 19.51
C THR A 178 0.19 -19.17 18.10
N VAL A 179 0.15 -20.51 18.00
CA VAL A 179 0.15 -21.24 16.72
C VAL A 179 -1.01 -20.78 15.82
N ALA A 180 -2.21 -20.62 16.36
CA ALA A 180 -3.37 -20.14 15.59
C ALA A 180 -3.19 -18.73 15.01
N LYS A 181 -2.40 -17.85 15.64
CA LYS A 181 -2.06 -16.53 15.07
C LYS A 181 -1.00 -16.64 13.98
N GLN A 182 -0.02 -17.51 14.16
CA GLN A 182 1.04 -17.78 13.17
C GLN A 182 0.42 -18.35 11.89
N GLN A 183 -0.46 -19.35 12.01
CA GLN A 183 -1.24 -19.91 10.90
C GLN A 183 -2.16 -18.89 10.24
N SER A 184 -2.86 -18.04 11.02
CA SER A 184 -3.72 -16.98 10.45
C SER A 184 -2.91 -15.96 9.62
N GLU A 185 -1.71 -15.62 10.09
CA GLU A 185 -0.77 -14.72 9.41
C GLU A 185 -0.19 -15.35 8.14
N GLU A 186 0.22 -16.62 8.19
CA GLU A 186 0.67 -17.42 7.05
C GLU A 186 -0.41 -17.50 5.95
N GLN A 187 -1.64 -17.85 6.34
CA GLN A 187 -2.77 -17.93 5.41
C GLN A 187 -3.16 -16.57 4.83
N LEU A 188 -3.01 -15.47 5.58
CA LEU A 188 -3.18 -14.12 5.05
C LEU A 188 -2.11 -13.77 4.01
N ASN A 189 -0.85 -14.15 4.25
CA ASN A 189 0.23 -13.94 3.28
C ASN A 189 0.03 -14.78 2.00
N ILE A 190 -0.38 -16.05 2.10
CA ILE A 190 -0.73 -16.88 0.93
C ILE A 190 -1.90 -16.26 0.14
N ARG A 191 -2.96 -15.80 0.82
CA ARG A 191 -4.08 -15.10 0.14
C ARG A 191 -3.62 -13.82 -0.55
N ALA A 192 -2.78 -13.01 0.12
CA ALA A 192 -2.24 -11.76 -0.42
C ALA A 192 -1.32 -11.98 -1.63
N GLN A 193 -0.51 -13.05 -1.61
CA GLN A 193 0.25 -13.53 -2.77
C GLN A 193 -0.69 -13.89 -3.92
N GLY A 194 -1.75 -14.66 -3.67
CA GLY A 194 -2.72 -15.05 -4.69
C GLY A 194 -3.34 -13.86 -5.42
N MET A 195 -3.71 -12.82 -4.66
CA MET A 195 -4.21 -11.56 -5.19
C MET A 195 -3.15 -10.84 -6.04
N ALA A 196 -1.92 -10.78 -5.53
CA ALA A 196 -0.82 -10.14 -6.23
C ALA A 196 -0.45 -10.86 -7.54
N GLY A 197 -0.43 -12.19 -7.56
CA GLY A 197 -0.10 -12.97 -8.75
C GLY A 197 -1.17 -12.83 -9.82
N LEU A 198 -2.45 -12.90 -9.44
CA LEU A 198 -3.57 -12.76 -10.36
C LEU A 198 -3.60 -11.35 -10.99
N THR A 199 -3.44 -10.31 -10.17
CA THR A 199 -3.43 -8.92 -10.62
C THR A 199 -2.17 -8.56 -11.42
N TRP A 200 -1.00 -9.06 -11.05
CA TRP A 200 0.24 -8.83 -11.82
C TRP A 200 0.18 -9.44 -13.22
N ASN A 201 -0.34 -10.66 -13.35
CA ASN A 201 -0.46 -11.29 -14.67
C ASN A 201 -1.57 -10.62 -15.54
N MET A 202 -2.62 -10.04 -14.93
CA MET A 202 -3.53 -9.13 -15.64
C MET A 202 -2.85 -7.81 -16.07
N MET A 203 -1.97 -7.25 -15.24
CA MET A 203 -1.20 -6.03 -15.54
C MET A 203 -0.25 -6.26 -16.71
N LYS A 204 0.60 -7.30 -16.67
CA LYS A 204 1.46 -7.73 -17.79
C LYS A 204 0.70 -7.94 -19.10
N SER A 205 -0.51 -8.51 -19.00
CA SER A 205 -1.38 -8.77 -20.14
C SER A 205 -1.99 -7.50 -20.77
N ARG A 206 -2.13 -6.39 -20.02
CA ARG A 206 -2.90 -5.20 -20.45
C ARG A 206 -2.12 -3.90 -20.55
N LEU A 207 -1.14 -3.66 -19.67
CA LEU A 207 -0.39 -2.39 -19.62
C LEU A 207 0.77 -2.39 -20.64
N PRO A 208 1.18 -1.22 -21.15
CA PRO A 208 2.36 -1.11 -22.02
C PRO A 208 3.59 -1.81 -21.43
N LEU A 209 4.41 -2.42 -22.30
CA LEU A 209 5.62 -3.14 -21.87
C LEU A 209 6.61 -2.21 -21.16
N GLU A 210 6.65 -0.93 -21.57
CA GLU A 210 7.34 0.20 -20.96
C GLU A 210 7.11 0.34 -19.44
N ILE A 211 6.02 -0.22 -18.91
CA ILE A 211 5.66 -0.21 -17.47
C ILE A 211 6.01 -1.52 -16.76
N THR A 212 5.84 -2.66 -17.44
CA THR A 212 5.92 -3.98 -16.79
C THR A 212 7.29 -4.65 -16.93
N ALA A 213 8.12 -4.20 -17.88
CA ALA A 213 9.51 -4.65 -17.99
C ALA A 213 10.38 -4.14 -16.83
N THR A 214 10.24 -2.87 -16.44
CA THR A 214 11.13 -2.23 -15.45
C THR A 214 11.05 -2.88 -14.06
N TYR A 215 9.89 -3.40 -13.66
CA TYR A 215 9.76 -4.26 -12.47
C TYR A 215 10.66 -5.51 -12.55
N ASN A 216 10.72 -6.16 -13.72
CA ASN A 216 11.56 -7.36 -13.92
C ASN A 216 13.04 -6.97 -13.98
N ASP A 217 13.40 -5.93 -14.74
CA ASP A 217 14.77 -5.42 -14.86
C ASP A 217 15.33 -5.04 -13.47
N MET A 218 14.50 -4.44 -12.62
CA MET A 218 14.84 -4.05 -11.25
C MET A 218 14.93 -5.27 -10.29
N ILE A 219 14.08 -6.29 -10.48
CA ILE A 219 14.16 -7.54 -9.70
C ILE A 219 15.49 -8.25 -9.96
N GLU A 220 15.89 -8.33 -11.23
CA GLU A 220 17.16 -8.94 -11.66
C GLU A 220 18.37 -8.12 -11.21
N ALA A 221 18.36 -6.79 -11.43
CA ALA A 221 19.48 -5.91 -11.10
C ALA A 221 19.78 -5.76 -9.60
N TYR A 222 18.86 -6.18 -8.72
CA TYR A 222 19.01 -6.09 -7.26
C TYR A 222 18.81 -7.43 -6.52
N ASP A 223 18.74 -8.55 -7.25
CA ASP A 223 18.54 -9.91 -6.70
C ASP A 223 17.39 -9.99 -5.68
N LEU A 224 16.24 -9.38 -6.03
CA LEU A 224 15.12 -9.28 -5.10
C LEU A 224 14.21 -10.51 -5.19
N PRO A 225 13.80 -11.12 -4.07
CA PRO A 225 12.87 -12.23 -4.10
C PRO A 225 11.54 -11.79 -4.70
N ARG A 226 11.06 -12.54 -5.70
CA ARG A 226 9.65 -12.56 -6.07
C ARG A 226 8.80 -12.77 -4.83
N MET A 227 7.56 -12.31 -4.82
CA MET A 227 6.64 -12.58 -3.72
C MET A 227 6.15 -14.04 -3.80
N ASP A 228 7.03 -14.97 -3.39
CA ASP A 228 6.78 -16.41 -3.25
C ASP A 228 6.22 -16.77 -1.86
N MET A 229 6.41 -15.89 -0.87
CA MET A 229 6.09 -16.08 0.56
C MET A 229 6.92 -17.16 1.27
N GLY A 230 8.15 -17.44 0.80
CA GLY A 230 9.02 -18.48 1.35
C GLY A 230 8.53 -19.90 1.05
N ARG A 231 7.90 -20.10 -0.11
CA ARG A 231 7.34 -21.36 -0.59
C ARG A 231 8.25 -22.10 -1.56
N ASP A 232 9.06 -21.36 -2.33
CA ASP A 232 9.97 -21.90 -3.35
C ASP A 232 9.29 -22.85 -4.37
N ASP A 233 8.02 -22.58 -4.74
CA ASP A 233 7.18 -23.46 -5.56
C ASP A 233 6.65 -22.86 -6.88
N ASP A 234 7.12 -21.67 -7.27
CA ASP A 234 6.78 -20.94 -8.51
C ASP A 234 5.26 -20.87 -8.82
N ALA A 235 4.46 -20.86 -7.75
CA ALA A 235 3.01 -20.92 -7.82
C ALA A 235 2.35 -19.91 -6.87
N PHE A 236 1.14 -19.49 -7.23
CA PHE A 236 0.26 -18.75 -6.34
C PHE A 236 -1.15 -19.33 -6.39
N THR A 237 -1.88 -19.24 -5.27
CA THR A 237 -3.24 -19.78 -5.15
C THR A 237 -4.21 -18.66 -4.80
N PHE A 238 -5.29 -18.52 -5.58
CA PHE A 238 -6.32 -17.52 -5.31
C PHE A 238 -7.72 -18.13 -5.35
N GLN A 239 -8.62 -17.60 -4.52
CA GLN A 239 -9.96 -18.12 -4.37
C GLN A 239 -10.89 -17.56 -5.46
N LEU A 240 -11.36 -18.43 -6.34
CA LEU A 240 -12.31 -18.13 -7.40
C LEU A 240 -13.67 -18.77 -7.06
N LYS A 241 -14.70 -17.94 -6.84
CA LYS A 241 -16.06 -18.40 -6.49
C LYS A 241 -16.12 -19.36 -5.28
N GLY A 242 -15.25 -19.15 -4.28
CA GLY A 242 -15.16 -20.01 -3.10
C GLY A 242 -14.37 -21.32 -3.30
N GLN A 243 -13.72 -21.51 -4.45
CA GLN A 243 -12.78 -22.60 -4.70
C GLN A 243 -11.37 -22.06 -4.88
N ASP A 244 -10.39 -22.66 -4.21
CA ASP A 244 -8.99 -22.24 -4.34
C ASP A 244 -8.41 -22.81 -5.65
N VAL A 245 -7.81 -21.92 -6.46
CA VAL A 245 -7.23 -22.26 -7.76
C VAL A 245 -5.75 -21.87 -7.77
N THR A 246 -4.89 -22.87 -7.89
CA THR A 246 -3.43 -22.73 -7.98
C THR A 246 -3.00 -22.52 -9.43
N PHE A 247 -2.17 -21.50 -9.66
CA PHE A 247 -1.59 -21.16 -10.94
C PHE A 247 -0.10 -21.50 -10.94
N GLN A 248 0.34 -22.27 -11.93
CA GLN A 248 1.73 -22.69 -12.14
C GLN A 248 2.21 -22.19 -13.51
N GLY A 249 3.45 -21.69 -13.61
CA GLY A 249 3.95 -21.13 -14.86
C GLY A 249 3.16 -19.89 -15.32
N LEU A 250 2.61 -19.14 -14.37
CA LEU A 250 2.41 -17.69 -14.50
C LEU A 250 3.52 -17.02 -13.71
N GLU A 251 3.84 -15.76 -14.00
CA GLU A 251 4.95 -15.10 -13.31
C GLU A 251 4.56 -14.72 -11.87
N LEU A 252 5.39 -15.04 -10.88
CA LEU A 252 5.18 -14.58 -9.51
C LEU A 252 5.22 -13.03 -9.44
N PRO A 253 4.42 -12.42 -8.54
CA PRO A 253 4.40 -10.97 -8.40
C PRO A 253 5.75 -10.41 -7.93
N PRO A 254 6.05 -9.13 -8.23
CA PRO A 254 7.15 -8.37 -7.64
C PRO A 254 7.15 -8.41 -6.10
N PRO A 255 8.29 -8.10 -5.45
CA PRO A 255 8.56 -8.49 -4.06
C PRO A 255 7.50 -8.06 -3.04
N SER A 256 6.88 -6.90 -3.24
CA SER A 256 6.01 -6.29 -2.23
C SER A 256 4.65 -5.84 -2.74
N GLY A 257 3.70 -6.06 -1.84
CA GLY A 257 2.44 -5.38 -1.74
C GLY A 257 2.46 -4.40 -0.56
N LEU A 258 1.32 -3.75 -0.39
CA LEU A 258 1.00 -2.27 -0.38
C LEU A 258 -2.02 -1.19 -1.56
N SER A 259 -3.29 -1.65 -1.36
CA SER A 259 -4.07 -2.35 -0.31
C SER A 259 -4.16 -1.59 1.02
N ALA A 260 -4.76 -0.40 0.98
CA ALA A 260 -5.29 0.33 2.12
C ALA A 260 -6.71 0.91 1.89
N ILE A 261 -7.11 1.98 2.59
CA ILE A 261 -8.46 2.55 2.53
C ILE A 261 -8.43 4.05 2.83
N ASN A 262 -9.22 4.81 2.05
CA ASN A 262 -9.43 6.26 2.12
C ASN A 262 -8.15 7.09 2.34
N TYR A 263 -7.00 6.63 1.82
CA TYR A 263 -5.74 7.36 1.88
C TYR A 263 -5.91 8.72 1.19
N ALA A 264 -5.26 9.77 1.66
CA ALA A 264 -5.11 10.98 0.87
C ALA A 264 -3.71 11.55 1.11
N ARG A 265 -3.18 12.30 0.15
CA ARG A 265 -1.87 12.93 0.29
C ARG A 265 -1.81 14.20 -0.53
N HIS A 266 -1.13 15.19 0.04
CA HIS A 266 -0.71 16.42 -0.61
C HIS A 266 -0.01 16.12 -1.94
N THR A 267 0.04 17.08 -2.86
CA THR A 267 0.95 16.98 -4.01
C THR A 267 2.39 16.82 -3.49
N HIS A 268 3.13 15.88 -4.08
CA HIS A 268 4.50 15.53 -3.74
C HIS A 268 5.14 14.71 -4.89
N THR A 269 6.44 14.43 -4.79
CA THR A 269 7.10 13.36 -5.57
C THR A 269 7.50 12.20 -4.65
N GLU A 270 7.75 11.02 -5.21
CA GLU A 270 8.36 9.90 -4.49
C GLU A 270 9.59 9.33 -5.21
N THR A 271 10.51 8.76 -4.44
CA THR A 271 11.66 8.01 -4.96
C THR A 271 11.47 6.53 -4.65
N ASN A 272 11.14 5.74 -5.67
CA ASN A 272 11.01 4.29 -5.59
C ASN A 272 12.19 3.60 -6.28
N GLY A 273 12.29 2.28 -6.15
CA GLY A 273 13.34 1.51 -6.83
C GLY A 273 13.11 1.29 -8.32
N ASP A 274 11.84 1.31 -8.71
CA ASP A 274 11.33 1.26 -10.08
C ASP A 274 10.81 2.64 -10.48
N ASN A 275 10.85 2.92 -11.78
CA ASN A 275 10.40 4.15 -12.39
C ASN A 275 8.87 4.22 -12.54
N TRP A 276 8.12 3.19 -12.15
CA TRP A 276 6.66 3.17 -12.18
C TRP A 276 6.03 2.88 -10.82
N ILE A 277 4.86 3.49 -10.59
CA ILE A 277 3.86 2.97 -9.65
C ILE A 277 2.65 2.54 -10.50
N VAL A 278 2.23 1.28 -10.35
CA VAL A 278 0.99 0.75 -10.94
C VAL A 278 -0.03 0.49 -9.84
N ALA A 279 -1.29 0.92 -10.02
CA ALA A 279 -2.36 0.95 -9.03
C ALA A 279 -3.70 0.40 -9.55
N CYS A 280 -4.04 -0.85 -9.24
CA CYS A 280 -5.37 -1.45 -9.49
C CYS A 280 -6.42 -1.13 -8.39
N THR A 281 -7.27 -0.13 -8.64
CA THR A 281 -8.39 0.32 -7.78
C THR A 281 -9.60 -0.62 -7.86
N CYS A 282 -9.77 -1.45 -6.83
CA CYS A 282 -10.83 -2.44 -6.70
C CYS A 282 -12.20 -1.84 -6.32
N ASN A 283 -12.26 -0.69 -5.64
CA ASN A 283 -13.52 -0.01 -5.29
C ASN A 283 -13.30 1.50 -5.08
N ALA A 284 -14.27 2.32 -5.46
CA ALA A 284 -14.28 3.78 -5.33
C ALA A 284 -15.67 4.30 -4.94
N PRO A 285 -15.83 5.58 -4.55
CA PRO A 285 -17.14 6.24 -4.50
C PRO A 285 -17.76 6.37 -5.89
N ASP A 286 -19.08 6.26 -6.01
CA ASP A 286 -19.79 6.52 -7.27
C ASP A 286 -19.81 8.01 -7.64
N ASP A 287 -19.74 8.90 -6.64
CA ASP A 287 -19.70 10.36 -6.81
C ASP A 287 -18.25 10.88 -6.69
N PRO A 288 -17.64 11.34 -7.80
CA PRO A 288 -16.25 11.79 -7.82
C PRO A 288 -16.03 13.14 -7.09
N THR A 289 -17.09 13.92 -6.83
CA THR A 289 -16.95 15.19 -6.09
C THR A 289 -16.56 14.97 -4.63
N LYS A 290 -16.93 13.81 -4.06
CA LYS A 290 -16.66 13.42 -2.66
C LYS A 290 -15.19 13.09 -2.35
N GLY A 291 -14.27 13.36 -3.29
CA GLY A 291 -12.83 13.20 -3.12
C GLY A 291 -12.31 11.79 -3.45
N GLY A 292 -11.00 11.62 -3.35
CA GLY A 292 -10.29 10.46 -3.92
C GLY A 292 -9.83 10.67 -5.36
N ASN A 293 -10.14 11.81 -5.99
CA ASN A 293 -9.56 12.26 -7.25
C ASN A 293 -8.03 12.28 -7.15
N PHE A 294 -7.37 11.54 -8.03
CA PHE A 294 -5.92 11.37 -8.09
C PHE A 294 -5.33 12.33 -9.12
N TYR A 295 -4.18 12.94 -8.81
CA TYR A 295 -3.57 13.96 -9.66
C TYR A 295 -2.22 13.51 -10.20
N ILE A 296 -1.97 13.74 -11.48
CA ILE A 296 -0.61 13.95 -12.01
C ILE A 296 -0.46 15.45 -12.23
N ALA A 297 -0.05 16.13 -11.15
CA ALA A 297 0.06 17.56 -11.07
C ALA A 297 1.17 18.14 -11.98
N SER A 298 2.23 17.38 -12.28
CA SER A 298 3.22 17.74 -13.31
C SER A 298 2.61 18.08 -14.68
N TYR A 299 1.43 17.54 -14.98
CA TYR A 299 0.74 17.67 -16.28
C TYR A 299 -0.67 18.26 -16.14
N GLY A 300 -1.09 18.67 -14.94
CA GLY A 300 -2.45 19.18 -14.70
C GLY A 300 -3.55 18.15 -15.01
N ILE A 301 -3.28 16.85 -14.79
CA ILE A 301 -4.23 15.76 -15.00
C ILE A 301 -4.93 15.44 -13.68
N MET A 302 -6.26 15.42 -13.67
CA MET A 302 -7.08 14.79 -12.64
C MET A 302 -7.69 13.48 -13.16
N MET A 303 -7.59 12.41 -12.38
CA MET A 303 -8.31 11.16 -12.59
C MET A 303 -9.45 11.03 -11.58
N GLU A 304 -10.69 10.95 -12.07
CA GLU A 304 -11.83 10.63 -11.20
C GLU A 304 -11.70 9.21 -10.62
N PRO A 305 -12.01 9.01 -9.32
CA PRO A 305 -11.96 7.71 -8.68
C PRO A 305 -13.08 6.84 -9.24
N ALA A 306 -12.73 5.74 -9.89
CA ALA A 306 -13.70 4.77 -10.40
C ALA A 306 -13.33 3.36 -9.99
N THR A 307 -14.35 2.60 -9.63
CA THR A 307 -14.27 1.17 -9.34
C THR A 307 -13.72 0.42 -10.56
N ASN A 308 -12.90 -0.61 -10.32
CA ASN A 308 -12.34 -1.48 -11.35
C ASN A 308 -11.42 -0.74 -12.36
N THR A 309 -10.61 0.20 -11.88
CA THR A 309 -9.60 0.94 -12.67
C THR A 309 -8.21 0.41 -12.37
N VAL A 310 -7.33 0.21 -13.36
CA VAL A 310 -5.87 0.28 -13.12
C VAL A 310 -5.32 1.61 -13.63
N SER A 311 -4.47 2.25 -12.85
CA SER A 311 -3.67 3.39 -13.29
C SER A 311 -2.18 3.11 -13.15
N ALA A 312 -1.34 3.82 -13.89
CA ALA A 312 0.12 3.77 -13.74
C ALA A 312 0.75 5.13 -14.02
N TRP A 313 1.79 5.52 -13.26
CA TRP A 313 2.48 6.81 -13.38
C TRP A 313 3.94 6.75 -12.89
N HIS A 314 4.73 7.76 -13.25
CA HIS A 314 6.09 7.95 -12.75
C HIS A 314 6.12 8.52 -11.31
N PRO A 315 6.76 7.86 -10.32
CA PRO A 315 6.91 8.38 -8.96
C PRO A 315 7.59 9.78 -8.86
N PRO A 316 8.62 10.09 -9.69
CA PRO A 316 9.26 11.42 -9.71
C PRO A 316 8.36 12.57 -10.21
N ASP A 317 7.23 12.27 -10.84
CA ASP A 317 6.27 13.31 -11.19
C ASP A 317 5.48 13.78 -9.97
N TYR A 318 5.16 15.08 -9.95
CA TYR A 318 4.32 15.65 -8.92
C TYR A 318 2.94 15.01 -9.00
N HIS A 319 2.55 14.30 -7.95
CA HIS A 319 1.30 13.58 -7.87
C HIS A 319 0.70 13.65 -6.46
N GLY A 320 -0.59 13.36 -6.35
CA GLY A 320 -1.32 13.49 -5.09
C GLY A 320 -2.71 12.88 -5.17
N THR A 321 -3.50 13.01 -4.10
CA THR A 321 -4.91 12.63 -4.14
C THR A 321 -5.72 13.44 -3.15
N SER A 322 -6.86 13.94 -3.63
CA SER A 322 -7.78 14.76 -2.84
C SER A 322 -8.27 14.07 -1.57
N LEU A 323 -8.55 14.90 -0.58
CA LEU A 323 -9.24 14.57 0.65
C LEU A 323 -10.66 14.11 0.34
N TYR A 324 -11.05 12.96 0.89
CA TYR A 324 -12.45 12.51 0.89
C TYR A 324 -13.31 13.39 1.81
N GLU A 325 -14.59 13.57 1.49
CA GLU A 325 -15.56 14.05 2.49
C GLU A 325 -15.61 13.10 3.69
N MET A 326 -15.76 13.65 4.90
CA MET A 326 -15.94 12.83 6.10
C MET A 326 -17.40 12.36 6.20
N THR A 327 -17.57 11.05 6.27
CA THR A 327 -18.82 10.37 6.64
C THR A 327 -18.97 10.34 8.17
N GLU A 328 -20.22 10.39 8.65
CA GLU A 328 -20.52 10.35 10.08
C GLU A 328 -20.39 8.93 10.67
N GLY A 329 -19.99 8.85 11.94
CA GLY A 329 -19.84 7.61 12.69
C GLY A 329 -18.75 7.69 13.78
N PRO A 330 -18.45 6.58 14.48
CA PRO A 330 -17.24 6.46 15.31
C PRO A 330 -15.95 6.57 14.48
N GLU A 331 -16.09 6.46 13.16
CA GLU A 331 -15.08 6.50 12.10
C GLU A 331 -14.38 7.86 11.91
N ARG A 332 -14.17 8.65 12.99
CA ARG A 332 -13.34 9.87 13.03
C ARG A 332 -11.83 9.57 12.85
N ARG A 333 -11.50 8.69 11.89
CA ARG A 333 -10.22 8.43 11.20
C ARG A 333 -10.51 7.75 9.84
N ALA A 334 -11.28 8.40 8.96
CA ALA A 334 -11.43 8.03 7.54
C ALA A 334 -11.57 6.52 7.24
N GLY A 335 -12.64 5.88 7.73
CA GLY A 335 -13.18 4.69 7.06
C GLY A 335 -12.69 3.30 7.48
N TYR A 336 -12.09 3.08 8.67
CA TYR A 336 -12.23 1.77 9.35
C TYR A 336 -11.90 1.80 10.86
N GLU A 337 -12.67 1.05 11.65
CA GLU A 337 -12.26 0.65 13.01
C GLU A 337 -11.38 -0.62 12.98
N ILE A 338 -10.12 -0.51 13.40
CA ILE A 338 -9.45 -1.69 13.97
C ILE A 338 -10.03 -1.90 15.38
N ARG A 339 -11.07 -2.73 15.48
CA ARG A 339 -11.66 -3.10 16.77
C ARG A 339 -10.61 -3.71 17.71
N THR A 340 -10.45 -3.11 18.88
CA THR A 340 -9.71 -3.69 20.01
C THR A 340 -10.56 -4.73 20.76
N GLU A 341 -11.14 -5.68 20.03
CA GLU A 341 -11.93 -6.78 20.59
C GLU A 341 -11.15 -8.09 20.54
N LEU A 342 -10.33 -8.31 21.56
CA LEU A 342 -9.79 -9.62 21.92
C LEU A 342 -10.26 -10.05 23.32
N GLN A 343 -11.50 -9.65 23.66
CA GLN A 343 -12.27 -10.07 24.82
C GLN A 343 -13.70 -10.41 24.36
N HIS A 344 -14.41 -11.23 25.15
CA HIS A 344 -15.77 -11.72 24.89
C HIS A 344 -16.00 -12.58 23.63
N ARG A 345 -15.32 -13.72 23.59
CA ARG A 345 -16.04 -14.99 23.36
C ARG A 345 -15.97 -15.87 24.61
N HIS A 346 -16.88 -15.65 25.56
CA HIS A 346 -17.43 -16.64 26.52
C HIS A 346 -18.46 -15.98 27.45
N GLY A 347 -19.52 -16.72 27.79
CA GLY A 347 -20.29 -16.63 29.04
C GLY A 347 -21.00 -15.31 29.39
N VAL A 348 -22.33 -15.29 29.31
CA VAL A 348 -23.15 -14.26 29.97
C VAL A 348 -23.04 -14.39 31.49
N ARG A 349 -22.71 -13.27 32.17
CA ARG A 349 -23.10 -13.01 33.56
C ARG A 349 -23.00 -11.50 33.86
N ASN A 350 -23.75 -11.05 34.87
CA ASN A 350 -23.97 -9.61 35.15
C ASN A 350 -22.66 -8.88 35.51
N VAL A 351 -22.50 -7.67 34.97
CA VAL A 351 -21.42 -6.73 35.31
C VAL A 351 -21.92 -5.79 36.42
N LYS A 352 -21.25 -5.79 37.58
CA LYS A 352 -21.37 -4.73 38.60
C LYS A 352 -20.50 -3.53 38.19
N SER A 353 -20.75 -2.35 38.77
CA SER A 353 -20.06 -1.11 38.36
C SER A 353 -18.55 -1.15 38.64
N ILE A 354 -17.78 -0.42 37.82
CA ILE A 354 -16.31 -0.43 37.80
C ILE A 354 -15.68 -0.01 39.14
N GLU A 355 -16.39 0.76 39.96
CA GLU A 355 -15.91 1.29 41.23
C GLU A 355 -15.59 0.19 42.26
N GLU A 356 -16.33 -0.92 42.28
CA GLU A 356 -16.10 -2.03 43.23
C GLU A 356 -14.77 -2.78 43.00
N CYS A 357 -14.25 -2.80 41.77
CA CYS A 357 -12.99 -3.50 41.46
C CYS A 357 -11.73 -2.75 41.95
N THR A 358 -11.86 -1.51 42.41
CA THR A 358 -10.72 -0.66 42.76
C THR A 358 -10.12 -0.99 44.13
N GLU A 359 -10.91 -1.54 45.07
CA GLU A 359 -10.45 -1.81 46.45
C GLU A 359 -9.71 -3.15 46.59
N GLU A 360 -10.19 -4.25 45.99
CA GLU A 360 -9.55 -5.57 46.10
C GLU A 360 -8.10 -5.57 45.58
N LEU A 361 -7.84 -4.86 44.47
CA LEU A 361 -6.51 -4.77 43.86
C LEU A 361 -5.51 -3.93 44.68
N CYS A 362 -5.98 -3.08 45.59
CA CYS A 362 -5.13 -2.34 46.53
C CYS A 362 -4.70 -3.19 47.74
N LEU A 363 -5.50 -4.18 48.15
CA LEU A 363 -5.17 -5.09 49.25
C LEU A 363 -4.14 -6.16 48.84
N ALA A 364 -4.25 -6.70 47.62
CA ALA A 364 -3.39 -7.78 47.12
C ALA A 364 -1.90 -7.41 46.95
N ARG A 365 -1.51 -6.13 47.08
CA ARG A 365 -0.12 -5.65 46.92
C ARG A 365 0.67 -5.46 48.22
N ARG A 366 0.13 -5.83 49.38
CA ARG A 366 0.85 -5.73 50.68
C ARG A 366 1.50 -7.04 51.17
N THR A 367 1.44 -8.12 50.39
CA THR A 367 1.85 -9.46 50.85
C THR A 367 2.74 -10.20 49.85
N THR A 368 3.89 -9.63 49.46
CA THR A 368 5.09 -10.34 48.94
C THR A 368 6.27 -9.38 48.76
N GLN A 369 6.82 -8.84 49.86
CA GLN A 369 8.12 -8.13 49.80
C GLN A 369 8.87 -8.15 51.14
N ASP A 370 9.50 -9.29 51.43
CA ASP A 370 10.53 -9.44 52.47
C ASP A 370 11.46 -10.61 52.08
N GLU A 371 12.67 -10.65 52.65
CA GLU A 371 13.77 -11.61 52.38
C GLU A 371 14.34 -11.57 50.92
N ARG A 372 15.62 -11.29 50.64
CA ARG A 372 16.88 -11.27 51.42
C ARG A 372 17.90 -10.25 50.88
N THR A 373 18.92 -9.95 51.69
CA THR A 373 20.09 -9.10 51.39
C THR A 373 21.41 -9.89 51.37
N GLU A 374 22.45 -9.30 50.75
CA GLU A 374 23.91 -9.51 50.95
C GLU A 374 24.48 -10.95 50.81
N THR A 375 25.40 -11.22 49.88
CA THR A 375 26.86 -10.90 49.91
C THR A 375 27.53 -11.51 48.64
N SER A 376 28.80 -11.31 48.29
CA SER A 376 29.71 -10.14 48.31
C SER A 376 30.98 -10.47 47.45
N ALA A 377 31.80 -9.46 47.13
CA ALA A 377 33.17 -9.56 46.59
C ALA A 377 33.41 -10.21 45.19
N GLY A 378 34.51 -9.80 44.53
CA GLY A 378 35.00 -10.38 43.27
C GLY A 378 35.52 -9.34 42.28
N SER A 379 36.81 -8.99 42.34
CA SER A 379 37.44 -8.05 41.40
C SER A 379 38.39 -8.74 40.41
N CYS A 380 38.44 -8.26 39.16
CA CYS A 380 39.68 -8.32 38.38
C CYS A 380 39.79 -7.22 37.31
N LYS A 381 41.02 -7.06 36.85
CA LYS A 381 41.65 -5.91 36.18
C LYS A 381 41.13 -5.58 34.77
N LYS A 382 41.47 -4.35 34.33
CA LYS A 382 41.56 -3.96 32.91
C LYS A 382 42.70 -4.72 32.22
N GLU A 383 42.57 -4.89 30.90
CA GLU A 383 43.71 -4.75 29.97
C GLU A 383 43.26 -3.88 28.77
N HIS A 384 44.19 -3.12 28.18
CA HIS A 384 44.01 -2.39 26.93
C HIS A 384 44.73 -3.16 25.82
N THR A 385 44.15 -3.19 24.62
CA THR A 385 44.90 -3.35 23.37
C THR A 385 44.36 -2.34 22.38
N ASP A 386 45.25 -1.47 21.89
CA ASP A 386 44.93 -0.49 20.86
C ASP A 386 45.41 -1.03 19.51
N GLU A 387 44.52 -1.18 18.53
CA GLU A 387 44.90 -1.40 17.13
C GLU A 387 44.37 -0.25 16.25
N VAL A 388 45.29 0.37 15.50
CA VAL A 388 45.02 1.54 14.66
C VAL A 388 44.98 1.10 13.20
N PHE A 389 43.81 1.21 12.57
CA PHE A 389 43.65 1.02 11.13
C PHE A 389 43.57 2.37 10.40
N PRO A 390 44.18 2.52 9.22
CA PRO A 390 44.14 3.76 8.44
C PRO A 390 42.78 3.96 7.77
N PRO A 391 42.40 5.20 7.42
CA PRO A 391 41.14 5.49 6.74
C PRO A 391 41.15 5.00 5.28
N LEU A 392 40.05 4.39 4.85
CA LEU A 392 39.74 4.20 3.43
C LEU A 392 38.76 5.28 2.96
N GLU A 393 39.01 5.84 1.79
CA GLU A 393 38.25 6.96 1.25
C GLU A 393 36.98 6.52 0.49
N ASN A 394 35.95 7.38 0.55
CA ASN A 394 34.94 7.57 -0.51
C ASN A 394 34.21 6.33 -1.07
N GLY A 395 33.50 5.59 -0.20
CA GLY A 395 32.39 4.71 -0.61
C GLY A 395 31.03 5.40 -0.52
N SER A 396 30.26 5.45 -1.61
CA SER A 396 28.95 6.12 -1.64
C SER A 396 27.87 5.37 -0.85
N CYS A 397 27.26 6.01 0.16
CA CYS A 397 26.22 5.41 0.98
C CYS A 397 24.88 5.31 0.22
N ILE A 398 24.55 4.09 -0.25
CA ILE A 398 23.36 3.79 -1.07
C ILE A 398 22.07 3.97 -0.26
N GLN A 399 21.10 4.70 -0.81
CA GLN A 399 19.76 4.79 -0.24
C GLN A 399 18.91 3.58 -0.65
N ASN A 400 18.36 2.86 0.33
CA ASN A 400 17.61 1.63 0.08
C ASN A 400 16.27 1.90 -0.62
N LYS A 401 16.27 1.64 -1.93
CA LYS A 401 15.11 1.59 -2.82
C LYS A 401 14.03 0.63 -2.31
N THR A 402 12.76 1.03 -2.39
CA THR A 402 11.60 0.14 -2.21
C THR A 402 10.86 -0.04 -3.53
N VAL A 403 10.45 -1.26 -3.86
CA VAL A 403 9.54 -1.53 -4.99
C VAL A 403 8.41 -2.46 -4.57
N GLY A 404 7.20 -2.13 -5.04
CA GLY A 404 6.05 -3.01 -5.03
C GLY A 404 5.02 -2.58 -6.06
N ILE A 405 4.07 -3.48 -6.34
CA ILE A 405 2.87 -3.10 -7.09
C ILE A 405 1.91 -2.44 -6.11
N THR A 406 1.35 -1.28 -6.48
CA THR A 406 0.20 -0.71 -5.77
C THR A 406 -1.06 -1.51 -6.14
N MET A 407 -1.71 -2.17 -5.17
CA MET A 407 -2.92 -2.98 -5.41
C MET A 407 -4.14 -2.46 -4.64
N PRO A 408 -4.66 -1.28 -5.03
CA PRO A 408 -5.64 -0.62 -4.22
C PRO A 408 -7.03 -1.28 -4.10
N ALA A 409 -7.31 -1.87 -2.94
CA ALA A 409 -8.15 -1.04 -2.06
C ALA A 409 -7.26 0.14 -1.64
N SER A 410 -7.73 1.39 -1.72
CA SER A 410 -6.87 2.59 -1.92
C SER A 410 -5.57 2.73 -1.06
N ARG A 411 -4.44 2.21 -1.59
CA ARG A 411 -3.05 2.78 -1.67
C ARG A 411 -1.95 2.30 -0.68
N HIS A 412 -0.70 2.69 -0.97
CA HIS A 412 0.54 1.95 -0.64
C HIS A 412 1.86 2.79 -0.56
N ILE A 413 2.94 2.19 0.00
CA ILE A 413 4.41 2.48 -0.12
C ILE A 413 5.21 3.27 0.97
N ARG A 414 6.54 3.04 1.01
CA ARG A 414 7.53 3.24 2.12
C ARG A 414 8.48 4.46 1.93
N MET A 415 9.59 4.56 2.68
CA MET A 415 10.59 5.66 2.61
C MET A 415 12.00 5.28 3.12
N VAL A 416 13.04 5.75 2.40
CA VAL A 416 14.44 6.02 2.80
C VAL A 416 14.96 7.17 1.91
N GLY A 417 15.83 8.12 2.31
CA GLY A 417 16.36 8.48 3.64
C GLY A 417 17.85 8.88 3.62
N GLN A 418 18.22 10.10 4.03
CA GLN A 418 19.62 10.52 4.28
C GLN A 418 19.72 11.61 5.36
N HIS A 419 20.96 11.91 5.81
CA HIS A 419 21.30 12.91 6.81
C HIS A 419 22.11 14.08 6.22
N ARG A 420 22.15 15.20 6.94
CA ARG A 420 23.13 16.29 6.70
C ARG A 420 24.52 15.89 7.19
N MET A 421 25.53 16.59 6.69
CA MET A 421 26.62 17.07 7.55
C MET A 421 26.69 18.60 7.49
N GLN A 422 27.07 19.19 8.62
CA GLN A 422 27.05 20.63 8.95
C GLN A 422 25.63 21.24 9.09
#